data_AF-A0A4Y4K1T6-F1
#
_entry.id   AF-A0A4Y4K1T6-F1
#
_cell.length_a   1.000
_cell.length_b   1.000
_cell.length_c   1.000
_cell.angle_alpha   90.00
_cell.angle_beta   90.00
_cell.angle_gamma   90.00
#
_symmetry.space_group_name_H-M   'P 1'
#
loop_
_entity.id
_entity.type
_entity.pdbx_description
1 polymer ?
#
loop_
_entity_poly.entity_id
_entity_poly.type
_entity_poly.pdbx_seq_one_letter_code
_entity_poly.pdbx_strand_id
1 'polypeptide(L)'
;MWLTARVLEQRLFAYHFLNGGADPVETALDAYRNEDGGYGHALEPDLRGPVSQPLHTAHALRVLDTVDRCGGQRVERVCRYLTSVSTPDGALPAVHPGQRGYPAAPFVPVVDDPPSDLLATGPVVGLLHRNEVWHAWLFRATDFCWQRVESLATSHPYEIEAAVTFLDSAPDRTRARAAADRLGRLVRDGRLALLDPERPEAYPVAPGYAPGEHHFPHDYARTPGSLARAWFTDEEMKRSLDHLAGRQEEDGGWPVTWHQWAPGTALEARPMVTIEALRTLRAYGRPIG
;
A
#
# COMPACT_ATOMS: atom_id res chain seq x y z
N MET A 1 -17.59 -0.84 10.09
CA MET A 1 -16.57 -1.64 10.82
C MET A 1 -17.15 -2.95 11.37
N TRP A 2 -18.02 -2.92 12.38
CA TRP A 2 -18.45 -4.13 13.12
C TRP A 2 -19.35 -5.11 12.35
N LEU A 3 -20.01 -4.67 11.27
CA LEU A 3 -20.92 -5.51 10.48
C LEU A 3 -20.19 -6.49 9.55
N THR A 4 -19.02 -6.12 9.03
CA THR A 4 -18.39 -6.83 7.90
C THR A 4 -16.88 -7.01 8.01
N ALA A 5 -16.19 -6.24 8.85
CA ALA A 5 -14.74 -6.29 8.90
C ALA A 5 -14.21 -7.60 9.50
N ARG A 6 -13.08 -8.08 8.97
CA ARG A 6 -12.33 -9.18 9.59
C ARG A 6 -11.86 -8.75 10.97
N VAL A 7 -11.54 -9.72 11.82
CA VAL A 7 -11.05 -9.43 13.18
C VAL A 7 -9.82 -8.52 13.15
N LEU A 8 -8.92 -8.68 12.16
CA LEU A 8 -7.75 -7.82 12.03
C LEU A 8 -8.12 -6.33 11.86
N GLU A 9 -8.97 -5.98 10.89
CA GLU A 9 -9.38 -4.59 10.67
C GLU A 9 -10.21 -4.03 11.84
N GLN A 10 -11.01 -4.87 12.50
CA GLN A 10 -11.69 -4.49 13.73
C GLN A 10 -10.71 -4.09 14.84
N ARG A 11 -9.62 -4.86 15.02
CA ARG A 11 -8.57 -4.54 16.01
C ARG A 11 -7.77 -3.30 15.61
N LEU A 12 -7.45 -3.14 14.32
CA LEU A 12 -6.79 -1.93 13.81
C LEU A 12 -7.63 -0.67 14.00
N PHE A 13 -8.94 -0.76 13.76
CA PHE A 13 -9.87 0.34 14.02
C PHE A 13 -9.90 0.69 15.51
N ALA A 14 -10.02 -0.32 16.38
CA ALA A 14 -10.00 -0.10 17.83
C ALA A 14 -8.67 0.51 18.30
N TYR A 15 -7.53 0.04 17.78
CA TYR A 15 -6.21 0.61 18.06
C TYR A 15 -6.15 2.10 17.69
N HIS A 16 -6.62 2.45 16.50
CA HIS A 16 -6.53 3.84 16.03
C HIS A 16 -7.52 4.80 16.66
N PHE A 17 -8.73 4.34 16.98
CA PHE A 17 -9.85 5.25 17.24
C PHE A 17 -10.55 4.99 18.58
N LEU A 18 -10.28 3.87 19.25
CA LEU A 18 -10.97 3.45 20.48
C LEU A 18 -10.00 3.11 21.63
N ASN A 19 -8.76 3.61 21.57
CA ASN A 19 -7.72 3.38 22.58
C ASN A 19 -7.42 1.88 22.82
N GLY A 20 -7.56 1.04 21.79
CA GLY A 20 -7.16 -0.36 21.84
C GLY A 20 -5.64 -0.53 21.88
N GLY A 21 -5.15 -1.62 22.49
CA GLY A 21 -3.72 -1.93 22.53
C GLY A 21 -3.20 -2.61 21.25
N ALA A 22 -1.87 -2.71 21.13
CA ALA A 22 -1.19 -3.39 20.01
C ALA A 22 -1.34 -4.93 20.06
N ASP A 23 -1.32 -5.53 21.25
CA ASP A 23 -1.29 -7.00 21.40
C ASP A 23 -2.51 -7.72 20.77
N PRO A 24 -3.76 -7.20 20.87
CA PRO A 24 -4.90 -7.76 20.14
C PRO A 24 -4.76 -7.69 18.62
N VAL A 25 -4.11 -6.66 18.07
CA VAL A 25 -3.83 -6.55 16.63
C VAL A 25 -2.84 -7.63 16.22
N GLU A 26 -1.74 -7.77 16.96
CA GLU A 26 -0.73 -8.81 16.68
C GLU A 26 -1.32 -10.22 16.77
N THR A 27 -2.19 -10.47 17.75
CA THR A 27 -2.89 -11.76 17.90
C THR A 27 -3.77 -12.07 16.69
N ALA A 28 -4.51 -11.08 16.18
CA ALA A 28 -5.32 -11.25 14.97
C ALA A 28 -4.45 -11.46 13.72
N LEU A 29 -3.34 -10.74 13.61
CA LEU A 29 -2.40 -10.87 12.50
C LEU A 29 -1.71 -12.25 12.49
N ASP A 30 -1.40 -12.82 13.65
CA ASP A 30 -0.72 -14.12 13.76
C ASP A 30 -1.54 -15.28 13.14
N ALA A 31 -2.86 -15.13 13.01
CA ALA A 31 -3.71 -16.10 12.31
C ALA A 31 -3.40 -16.24 10.81
N TYR A 32 -2.73 -15.24 10.21
CA TYR A 32 -2.34 -15.23 8.80
C TYR A 32 -0.90 -15.70 8.57
N ARG A 33 -0.12 -15.90 9.62
CA ARG A 33 1.31 -16.23 9.53
C ARG A 33 1.52 -17.73 9.24
N ASN A 34 2.40 -18.03 8.29
CA ASN A 34 2.79 -19.40 7.96
C ASN A 34 4.17 -19.77 8.57
N GLU A 35 4.48 -21.07 8.54
CA GLU A 35 5.73 -21.62 9.09
C GLU A 35 7.00 -21.12 8.40
N ASP A 36 6.90 -20.74 7.12
CA ASP A 36 7.99 -20.19 6.31
C ASP A 36 8.37 -18.75 6.68
N GLY A 37 7.61 -18.11 7.58
CA GLY A 37 7.80 -16.72 7.99
C GLY A 37 7.06 -15.69 7.13
N GLY A 38 6.39 -16.13 6.07
CA GLY A 38 5.49 -15.31 5.27
C GLY A 38 4.05 -15.31 5.80
N TYR A 39 3.16 -14.67 5.05
CA TYR A 39 1.74 -14.54 5.38
C TYR A 39 0.85 -14.98 4.23
N GLY A 40 -0.29 -15.61 4.55
CA GLY A 40 -1.24 -16.18 3.60
C GLY A 40 -2.70 -15.82 3.92
N HIS A 41 -3.62 -16.72 3.56
CA HIS A 41 -5.02 -16.75 4.02
C HIS A 41 -5.83 -15.50 3.68
N ALA A 42 -5.59 -14.95 2.49
CA ALA A 42 -6.27 -13.75 2.00
C ALA A 42 -6.07 -12.50 2.86
N LEU A 43 -4.92 -12.37 3.53
CA LEU A 43 -4.55 -11.14 4.23
C LEU A 43 -4.62 -9.92 3.29
N GLU A 44 -4.12 -10.10 2.06
CA GLU A 44 -4.39 -9.28 0.88
C GLU A 44 -5.62 -9.87 0.17
N PRO A 45 -6.77 -9.19 0.16
CA PRO A 45 -8.03 -9.74 -0.37
C PRO A 45 -7.96 -10.22 -1.83
N ASP A 46 -7.03 -9.70 -2.65
CA ASP A 46 -6.92 -10.11 -4.05
C ASP A 46 -6.19 -11.45 -4.25
N LEU A 47 -5.53 -11.99 -3.23
CA LEU A 47 -4.88 -13.30 -3.29
C LEU A 47 -5.54 -14.26 -2.29
N ARG A 48 -5.97 -15.44 -2.73
CA ARG A 48 -6.64 -16.42 -1.86
C ARG A 48 -5.78 -17.65 -1.63
N GLY A 49 -6.17 -18.42 -0.62
CA GLY A 49 -5.50 -19.67 -0.29
C GLY A 49 -4.46 -19.53 0.82
N PRO A 50 -3.84 -20.65 1.22
CA PRO A 50 -3.02 -20.71 2.41
C PRO A 50 -1.57 -20.30 2.17
N VAL A 51 -1.14 -20.14 0.92
CA VAL A 51 0.27 -19.95 0.57
C VAL A 51 0.76 -18.55 0.93
N SER A 52 2.02 -18.49 1.37
CA SER A 52 2.66 -17.20 1.63
C SER A 52 2.89 -16.42 0.33
N GLN A 53 2.55 -15.13 0.31
CA GLN A 53 2.79 -14.25 -0.84
C GLN A 53 3.50 -12.95 -0.45
N PRO A 54 4.27 -12.33 -1.36
CA PRO A 54 4.89 -11.02 -1.13
C PRO A 54 3.87 -9.95 -0.70
N LEU A 55 2.72 -9.85 -1.39
CA LEU A 55 1.69 -8.85 -1.07
C LEU A 55 1.04 -9.05 0.31
N HIS A 56 0.78 -10.31 0.70
CA HIS A 56 0.34 -10.63 2.07
C HIS A 56 1.38 -10.17 3.10
N THR A 57 2.65 -10.46 2.84
CA THR A 57 3.74 -10.13 3.76
C THR A 57 3.97 -8.62 3.85
N ALA A 58 3.81 -7.89 2.74
CA ALA A 58 3.83 -6.43 2.72
C ALA A 58 2.69 -5.84 3.56
N HIS A 59 1.47 -6.41 3.46
CA HIS A 59 0.36 -6.02 4.31
C HIS A 59 0.66 -6.28 5.80
N ALA A 60 1.21 -7.44 6.13
CA ALA A 60 1.59 -7.77 7.52
C ALA A 60 2.63 -6.80 8.08
N LEU A 61 3.65 -6.42 7.30
CA LEU A 61 4.63 -5.41 7.71
C LEU A 61 3.98 -4.04 7.95
N ARG A 62 3.03 -3.63 7.12
CA ARG A 62 2.27 -2.38 7.31
C ARG A 62 1.47 -2.39 8.61
N VAL A 63 0.87 -3.53 8.96
CA VAL A 63 0.18 -3.71 10.24
C VAL A 63 1.16 -3.60 11.40
N LEU A 64 2.31 -4.27 11.33
CA LEU A 64 3.34 -4.23 12.37
C LEU A 64 3.93 -2.82 12.56
N ASP A 65 4.22 -2.09 11.47
CA ASP A 65 4.65 -0.68 11.53
C ASP A 65 3.57 0.20 12.17
N THR A 66 2.30 -0.02 11.81
CA THR A 66 1.18 0.76 12.32
C THR A 66 1.04 0.69 13.84
N VAL A 67 1.43 -0.44 14.45
CA VAL A 67 1.35 -0.64 15.91
C VAL A 67 2.71 -0.58 16.61
N ASP A 68 3.74 -0.02 15.97
CA ASP A 68 5.11 0.12 16.49
C ASP A 68 5.74 -1.24 16.92
N ARG A 69 5.49 -2.29 16.14
CA ARG A 69 5.97 -3.67 16.35
C ARG A 69 6.79 -4.22 15.19
N CYS A 70 7.18 -3.37 14.25
CA CYS A 70 8.03 -3.75 13.11
C CYS A 70 9.50 -3.87 13.54
N GLY A 71 9.84 -4.93 14.27
CA GLY A 71 11.22 -5.23 14.65
C GLY A 71 11.44 -6.63 15.22
N GLY A 72 12.67 -6.86 15.69
CA GLY A 72 13.07 -8.09 16.39
C GLY A 72 12.98 -9.36 15.53
N GLN A 73 12.87 -10.51 16.20
CA GLN A 73 12.90 -11.83 15.56
C GLN A 73 11.77 -12.04 14.54
N ARG A 74 10.63 -11.39 14.72
CA ARG A 74 9.49 -11.50 13.80
C ARG A 74 9.86 -10.91 12.44
N VAL A 75 10.42 -9.71 12.41
CA VAL A 75 10.84 -9.07 11.15
C VAL A 75 12.05 -9.78 10.53
N GLU A 76 12.95 -10.34 11.33
CA GLU A 76 14.04 -11.18 10.80
C GLU A 76 13.52 -12.39 10.01
N ARG A 77 12.49 -13.09 10.52
CA ARG A 77 11.85 -14.21 9.81
C ARG A 77 11.14 -13.74 8.54
N VAL A 78 10.47 -12.59 8.59
CA VAL A 78 9.86 -11.97 7.41
C VAL A 78 10.92 -11.67 6.36
N CYS A 79 12.05 -11.07 6.74
CA CYS A 79 13.13 -10.77 5.80
C CYS A 79 13.75 -12.04 5.20
N ARG A 80 13.85 -13.14 5.97
CA ARG A 80 14.27 -14.45 5.47
C ARG A 80 13.29 -15.01 4.43
N TYR A 81 11.98 -14.93 4.70
CA TYR A 81 10.95 -15.29 3.74
C TYR A 81 11.06 -14.46 2.47
N LEU A 82 11.14 -13.13 2.59
CA LEU A 82 11.26 -12.20 1.46
C LEU A 82 12.50 -12.52 0.61
N THR A 83 13.62 -12.86 1.26
CA THR A 83 14.84 -13.33 0.56
C THR A 83 14.56 -14.58 -0.29
N SER A 84 13.78 -15.53 0.22
CA SER A 84 13.51 -16.81 -0.45
C SER A 84 12.58 -16.69 -1.67
N VAL A 85 11.74 -15.65 -1.71
CA VAL A 85 10.78 -15.40 -2.80
C VAL A 85 11.21 -14.26 -3.71
N SER A 86 12.44 -13.76 -3.54
CA SER A 86 12.97 -12.67 -4.37
C SER A 86 13.42 -13.15 -5.73
N THR A 87 13.29 -12.26 -6.71
CA THR A 87 13.90 -12.40 -8.04
C THR A 87 15.43 -12.31 -7.97
N PRO A 88 16.17 -12.71 -9.02
CA PRO A 88 17.64 -12.76 -9.00
C PRO A 88 18.36 -11.42 -8.72
N ASP A 89 17.71 -10.30 -9.03
CA ASP A 89 18.17 -8.93 -8.73
C ASP A 89 17.92 -8.51 -7.27
N GLY A 90 17.13 -9.28 -6.51
CA GLY A 90 16.84 -9.08 -5.09
C GLY A 90 15.53 -8.33 -4.80
N ALA A 91 14.71 -8.12 -5.81
CA ALA A 91 13.38 -7.52 -5.67
C ALA A 91 12.30 -8.58 -5.41
N LEU A 92 11.08 -8.13 -5.14
CA LEU A 92 9.91 -8.99 -5.00
C LEU A 92 9.10 -8.99 -6.30
N PRO A 93 8.58 -10.15 -6.73
CA PRO A 93 7.52 -10.18 -7.71
C PRO A 93 6.19 -9.73 -7.08
N ALA A 94 5.25 -9.25 -7.90
CA ALA A 94 3.89 -8.97 -7.46
C ALA A 94 3.20 -10.23 -6.88
N VAL A 95 3.39 -11.38 -7.55
CA VAL A 95 2.90 -12.68 -7.08
C VAL A 95 3.95 -13.75 -7.32
N HIS A 96 4.17 -14.60 -6.32
CA HIS A 96 5.05 -15.74 -6.41
C HIS A 96 4.33 -16.93 -7.08
N PRO A 97 5.00 -17.76 -7.92
CA PRO A 97 4.36 -18.84 -8.68
C PRO A 97 3.63 -19.88 -7.82
N GLY A 98 3.96 -19.96 -6.53
CA GLY A 98 3.24 -20.77 -5.53
C GLY A 98 1.76 -20.43 -5.37
N GLN A 99 1.27 -19.29 -5.90
CA GLN A 99 -0.16 -18.97 -5.96
C GLN A 99 -0.94 -19.93 -6.87
N ARG A 100 -0.26 -20.62 -7.78
CA ARG A 100 -0.88 -21.53 -8.75
C ARG A 100 -1.75 -22.58 -8.04
N GLY A 101 -2.98 -22.73 -8.53
CA GLY A 101 -3.97 -23.64 -7.96
C GLY A 101 -4.86 -23.01 -6.90
N TYR A 102 -4.60 -21.76 -6.50
CA TYR A 102 -5.47 -20.99 -5.61
C TYR A 102 -6.10 -19.79 -6.32
N PRO A 103 -7.31 -19.36 -5.93
CA PRO A 103 -7.95 -18.20 -6.54
C PRO A 103 -7.13 -16.92 -6.34
N ALA A 104 -7.10 -16.07 -7.36
CA ALA A 104 -6.50 -14.74 -7.31
C ALA A 104 -7.28 -13.80 -8.23
N ALA A 105 -7.14 -12.49 -8.01
CA ALA A 105 -7.70 -11.49 -8.88
C ALA A 105 -7.28 -11.71 -10.35
N PRO A 106 -8.20 -11.63 -11.33
CA PRO A 106 -7.88 -11.87 -12.74
C PRO A 106 -6.83 -10.93 -13.34
N PHE A 107 -6.66 -9.74 -12.75
CA PHE A 107 -5.69 -8.73 -13.16
C PHE A 107 -4.30 -8.93 -12.53
N VAL A 108 -4.10 -10.00 -11.75
CA VAL A 108 -2.82 -10.35 -11.14
C VAL A 108 -2.35 -11.70 -11.70
N PRO A 109 -1.62 -11.72 -12.82
CA PRO A 109 -1.27 -12.95 -13.50
C PRO A 109 -0.25 -13.77 -12.70
N VAL A 110 -0.49 -15.08 -12.59
CA VAL A 110 0.46 -16.05 -12.01
C VAL A 110 1.30 -16.64 -13.14
N VAL A 111 2.56 -16.23 -13.23
CA VAL A 111 3.52 -16.71 -14.25
C VAL A 111 4.63 -17.54 -13.59
N ASP A 112 5.39 -18.31 -14.37
CA ASP A 112 6.46 -19.18 -13.85
C ASP A 112 7.71 -18.39 -13.43
N ASP A 113 8.05 -17.34 -14.17
CA ASP A 113 9.20 -16.47 -13.92
C ASP A 113 8.72 -15.02 -13.82
N PRO A 114 8.12 -14.63 -12.67
CA PRO A 114 7.55 -13.30 -12.52
C PRO A 114 8.65 -12.24 -12.43
N PRO A 115 8.47 -11.09 -13.12
CA PRO A 115 9.45 -10.02 -13.06
C PRO A 115 9.45 -9.35 -11.68
N SER A 116 10.57 -8.72 -11.37
CA SER A 116 10.72 -7.78 -10.27
C SER A 116 9.72 -6.63 -10.38
N ASP A 117 9.09 -6.27 -9.27
CA ASP A 117 8.00 -5.30 -9.27
C ASP A 117 8.19 -4.23 -8.19
N LEU A 118 8.13 -2.96 -8.58
CA LEU A 118 8.27 -1.84 -7.64
C LEU A 118 7.05 -1.73 -6.72
N LEU A 119 5.87 -2.06 -7.22
CA LEU A 119 4.63 -1.99 -6.45
C LEU A 119 4.66 -2.96 -5.25
N ALA A 120 5.26 -4.15 -5.41
CA ALA A 120 5.51 -5.09 -4.32
C ALA A 120 6.73 -4.74 -3.47
N THR A 121 7.82 -4.27 -4.08
CA THR A 121 9.12 -4.10 -3.40
C THR A 121 9.20 -2.79 -2.62
N GLY A 122 8.80 -1.67 -3.23
CA GLY A 122 8.95 -0.32 -2.68
C GLY A 122 8.32 -0.13 -1.30
N PRO A 123 7.04 -0.50 -1.09
CA PRO A 123 6.39 -0.35 0.20
C PRO A 123 7.08 -1.15 1.31
N VAL A 124 7.53 -2.37 1.02
CA VAL A 124 8.24 -3.22 1.98
C VAL A 124 9.57 -2.58 2.37
N VAL A 125 10.38 -2.19 1.39
CA VAL A 125 11.69 -1.57 1.61
C VAL A 125 11.54 -0.25 2.39
N GLY A 126 10.56 0.58 2.02
CA GLY A 126 10.25 1.82 2.74
C GLY A 126 9.92 1.58 4.21
N LEU A 127 9.03 0.63 4.51
CA LEU A 127 8.66 0.29 5.89
C LEU A 127 9.85 -0.23 6.70
N LEU A 128 10.71 -1.06 6.10
CA LEU A 128 11.88 -1.59 6.80
C LEU A 128 12.93 -0.50 7.09
N HIS A 129 13.17 0.43 6.17
CA HIS A 129 14.03 1.60 6.44
C HIS A 129 13.45 2.49 7.53
N ARG A 130 12.13 2.74 7.49
CA ARG A 130 11.43 3.56 8.49
C ARG A 130 11.59 3.02 9.92
N ASN A 131 11.67 1.71 10.05
CA ASN A 131 11.81 1.00 11.33
C ASN A 131 13.26 0.60 11.63
N GLU A 132 14.24 1.20 10.94
CA GLU A 132 15.68 0.98 11.16
C GLU A 132 16.10 -0.50 11.11
N VAL A 133 15.39 -1.31 10.31
CA VAL A 133 15.66 -2.74 10.18
C VAL A 133 16.93 -2.96 9.35
N TRP A 134 17.80 -3.83 9.84
CA TRP A 134 18.99 -4.26 9.12
C TRP A 134 18.90 -5.73 8.70
N HIS A 135 19.01 -6.00 7.40
CA HIS A 135 19.05 -7.35 6.85
C HIS A 135 19.77 -7.36 5.49
N ALA A 136 20.54 -8.41 5.20
CA ALA A 136 21.34 -8.51 3.97
C ALA A 136 20.52 -8.36 2.68
N TRP A 137 19.31 -8.90 2.66
CA TRP A 137 18.37 -8.76 1.54
C TRP A 137 17.96 -7.31 1.25
N LEU A 138 17.81 -6.48 2.29
CA LEU A 138 17.31 -5.12 2.16
C LEU A 138 18.23 -4.26 1.29
N PHE A 139 19.54 -4.53 1.26
CA PHE A 139 20.48 -3.82 0.40
C PHE A 139 20.14 -3.97 -1.09
N ARG A 140 19.98 -5.21 -1.57
CA ARG A 140 19.69 -5.47 -2.99
C ARG A 140 18.29 -4.96 -3.37
N ALA A 141 17.31 -5.14 -2.50
CA ALA A 141 15.95 -4.61 -2.71
C ALA A 141 15.95 -3.07 -2.76
N THR A 142 16.77 -2.41 -1.93
CA THR A 142 16.94 -0.95 -1.93
C THR A 142 17.58 -0.45 -3.23
N ASP A 143 18.62 -1.14 -3.72
CA ASP A 143 19.26 -0.81 -5.00
C ASP A 143 18.28 -0.94 -6.17
N PHE A 144 17.49 -2.01 -6.19
CA PHE A 144 16.40 -2.18 -7.17
C PHE A 144 15.40 -1.02 -7.10
N CYS A 145 14.90 -0.68 -5.91
CA CYS A 145 13.94 0.42 -5.76
C CYS A 145 14.50 1.73 -6.30
N TRP A 146 15.76 2.06 -5.98
CA TRP A 146 16.42 3.25 -6.52
C TRP A 146 16.52 3.22 -8.05
N GLN A 147 17.03 2.13 -8.62
CA GLN A 147 17.18 1.99 -10.07
C GLN A 147 15.84 2.11 -10.79
N ARG A 148 14.80 1.44 -10.26
CA ARG A 148 13.47 1.45 -10.86
C ARG A 148 12.83 2.83 -10.76
N VAL A 149 12.88 3.46 -9.58
CA VAL A 149 12.38 4.83 -9.39
C VAL A 149 13.06 5.80 -10.36
N GLU A 150 14.39 5.79 -10.43
CA GLU A 150 15.18 6.71 -11.26
C GLU A 150 15.00 6.51 -12.76
N SER A 151 14.63 5.30 -13.20
CA SER A 151 14.38 4.98 -14.61
C SER A 151 12.93 5.21 -15.06
N LEU A 152 12.00 5.55 -14.15
CA LEU A 152 10.60 5.85 -14.51
C LEU A 152 10.52 7.07 -15.45
N ALA A 153 10.13 6.80 -16.70
CA ALA A 153 9.77 7.81 -17.70
C ALA A 153 8.25 7.92 -17.90
N THR A 154 7.55 6.78 -17.80
CA THR A 154 6.09 6.65 -17.77
C THR A 154 5.72 5.66 -16.67
N SER A 155 4.51 5.80 -16.12
CA SER A 155 4.04 4.95 -15.02
C SER A 155 2.51 5.05 -14.87
N HIS A 156 1.98 4.34 -13.89
CA HIS A 156 0.59 4.40 -13.45
C HIS A 156 0.51 4.74 -11.95
N PRO A 157 -0.65 5.18 -11.43
CA PRO A 157 -0.78 5.66 -10.05
C PRO A 157 -0.22 4.73 -8.97
N TYR A 158 -0.59 3.44 -8.96
CA TYR A 158 -0.11 2.50 -7.93
C TYR A 158 1.42 2.39 -7.84
N GLU A 159 2.12 2.36 -8.98
CA GLU A 159 3.59 2.26 -8.98
C GLU A 159 4.24 3.55 -8.46
N ILE A 160 3.64 4.71 -8.73
CA ILE A 160 4.09 5.99 -8.16
C ILE A 160 3.84 6.04 -6.65
N GLU A 161 2.70 5.57 -6.16
CA GLU A 161 2.43 5.50 -4.72
C GLU A 161 3.44 4.58 -3.99
N ALA A 162 3.78 3.45 -4.61
CA ALA A 162 4.82 2.55 -4.10
C ALA A 162 6.20 3.22 -4.07
N ALA A 163 6.54 3.97 -5.13
CA ALA A 163 7.77 4.76 -5.19
C ALA A 163 7.81 5.80 -4.07
N VAL A 164 6.72 6.55 -3.84
CA VAL A 164 6.64 7.54 -2.77
C VAL A 164 6.78 6.89 -1.40
N THR A 165 6.12 5.75 -1.17
CA THR A 165 6.22 5.02 0.11
C THR A 165 7.68 4.64 0.43
N PHE A 166 8.44 4.22 -0.59
CA PHE A 166 9.88 3.99 -0.46
C PHE A 166 10.64 5.29 -0.17
N LEU A 167 10.47 6.32 -0.99
CA LEU A 167 11.21 7.58 -0.91
C LEU A 167 10.96 8.34 0.39
N ASP A 168 9.75 8.27 0.94
CA ASP A 168 9.38 8.90 2.21
C ASP A 168 10.24 8.39 3.37
N SER A 169 10.73 7.15 3.28
CA SER A 169 11.51 6.50 4.34
C SER A 169 12.96 6.20 3.93
N ALA A 170 13.35 6.47 2.68
CA ALA A 170 14.70 6.22 2.18
C ALA A 170 15.76 7.01 2.99
N PRO A 171 16.88 6.39 3.40
CA PRO A 171 17.89 7.06 4.24
C PRO A 171 18.57 8.28 3.57
N ASP A 172 18.85 8.20 2.26
CA ASP A 172 19.39 9.33 1.51
C ASP A 172 18.30 10.35 1.19
N ARG A 173 18.09 11.29 2.12
CA ARG A 173 17.04 12.30 2.02
C ARG A 173 17.22 13.28 0.86
N THR A 174 18.46 13.54 0.43
CA THR A 174 18.73 14.45 -0.69
C THR A 174 18.37 13.79 -2.01
N ARG A 175 18.83 12.55 -2.22
CA ARG A 175 18.45 11.75 -3.39
C ARG A 175 16.95 11.49 -3.43
N ALA A 176 16.32 11.24 -2.27
CA ALA A 176 14.89 10.97 -2.18
C ALA A 176 14.05 12.16 -2.63
N ARG A 177 14.38 13.38 -2.17
CA ARG A 177 13.69 14.62 -2.59
C ARG A 177 13.83 14.85 -4.09
N ALA A 178 15.04 14.74 -4.63
CA ALA A 178 15.28 14.94 -6.07
C ALA A 178 14.49 13.93 -6.93
N ALA A 179 14.44 12.67 -6.50
CA ALA A 179 13.64 11.64 -7.16
C ALA A 179 12.13 11.93 -7.05
N ALA A 180 11.64 12.29 -5.86
CA ALA A 180 10.24 12.63 -5.64
C ALA A 180 9.81 13.85 -6.48
N ASP A 181 10.63 14.90 -6.58
CA ASP A 181 10.33 16.06 -7.42
C ASP A 181 10.19 15.68 -8.90
N ARG A 182 11.01 14.75 -9.39
CA ARG A 182 10.89 14.22 -10.74
C ARG A 182 9.58 13.45 -10.93
N LEU A 183 9.22 12.58 -9.97
CA LEU A 183 7.96 11.84 -10.02
C LEU A 183 6.75 12.78 -9.96
N GLY A 184 6.80 13.85 -9.17
CA GLY A 184 5.73 14.85 -9.12
C GLY A 184 5.48 15.54 -10.47
N ARG A 185 6.54 15.82 -11.24
CA ARG A 185 6.41 16.29 -12.63
C ARG A 185 5.74 15.24 -13.52
N LEU A 186 6.18 13.98 -13.43
CA LEU A 186 5.57 12.88 -14.17
C LEU A 186 4.07 12.72 -13.85
N VAL A 187 3.68 12.84 -12.58
CA VAL A 187 2.27 12.78 -12.16
C VAL A 187 1.46 13.91 -12.78
N ARG A 188 1.98 15.14 -12.80
CA ARG A 188 1.29 16.29 -13.40
C ARG A 188 1.21 16.18 -14.92
N ASP A 189 2.33 15.88 -15.58
CA ASP A 189 2.41 15.76 -17.04
C ASP A 189 1.52 14.61 -17.56
N GLY A 190 1.51 13.49 -16.83
CA GLY A 190 0.67 12.33 -17.11
C GLY A 190 -0.79 12.49 -16.69
N ARG A 191 -1.15 13.56 -15.97
CA ARG A 191 -2.48 13.75 -15.36
C ARG A 191 -2.94 12.56 -14.51
N LEU A 192 -1.99 11.98 -13.75
CA LEU A 192 -2.21 10.79 -12.92
C LEU A 192 -2.92 11.08 -11.59
N ALA A 193 -3.07 12.35 -11.24
CA ALA A 193 -3.84 12.80 -10.07
C ALA A 193 -5.01 13.66 -10.55
N LEU A 194 -6.23 13.28 -10.18
CA LEU A 194 -7.44 14.05 -10.45
C LEU A 194 -7.49 15.24 -9.50
N LEU A 195 -7.20 16.43 -10.02
CA LEU A 195 -7.10 17.66 -9.24
C LEU A 195 -8.43 18.39 -9.09
N ASP A 196 -9.41 18.11 -9.96
CA ASP A 196 -10.75 18.71 -9.95
C ASP A 196 -11.83 17.61 -10.02
N PRO A 197 -12.37 17.16 -8.87
CA PRO A 197 -13.41 16.14 -8.78
C PRO A 197 -14.68 16.44 -9.58
N GLU A 198 -14.94 17.70 -9.93
CA GLU A 198 -16.11 18.09 -10.72
C GLU A 198 -15.89 17.91 -12.23
N ARG A 199 -14.65 17.64 -12.67
CA ARG A 199 -14.26 17.46 -14.08
C ARG A 199 -13.43 16.19 -14.30
N PRO A 200 -13.95 15.01 -13.93
CA PRO A 200 -13.20 13.75 -14.05
C PRO A 200 -12.78 13.43 -15.49
N GLU A 201 -13.56 13.86 -16.48
CA GLU A 201 -13.28 13.65 -17.91
C GLU A 201 -11.99 14.29 -18.41
N ALA A 202 -11.46 15.29 -17.69
CA ALA A 202 -10.18 15.91 -18.01
C ALA A 202 -8.97 15.03 -17.65
N TYR A 203 -9.19 13.96 -16.89
CA TYR A 203 -8.16 13.06 -16.36
C TYR A 203 -8.40 11.65 -16.89
N PRO A 204 -7.51 11.09 -17.72
CA PRO A 204 -7.69 9.73 -18.19
C PRO A 204 -7.55 8.73 -17.04
N VAL A 205 -8.41 7.72 -17.01
CA VAL A 205 -8.20 6.52 -16.18
C VAL A 205 -7.06 5.70 -16.80
N ALA A 206 -6.13 5.21 -15.98
CA ALA A 206 -5.00 4.44 -16.46
C ALA A 206 -5.46 3.10 -17.09
N PRO A 207 -4.80 2.61 -18.17
CA PRO A 207 -5.16 1.33 -18.76
C PRO A 207 -5.14 0.18 -17.74
N GLY A 208 -6.18 -0.66 -17.73
CA GLY A 208 -6.33 -1.78 -16.79
C GLY A 208 -7.07 -1.46 -15.49
N TYR A 209 -7.39 -0.19 -15.24
CA TYR A 209 -8.10 0.27 -14.05
C TYR A 209 -9.61 0.22 -14.27
N ALA A 210 -10.39 0.15 -13.18
CA ALA A 210 -11.84 0.12 -13.25
C ALA A 210 -12.38 1.45 -13.78
N PRO A 211 -13.56 1.45 -14.43
CA PRO A 211 -14.19 2.69 -14.86
C PRO A 211 -14.35 3.67 -13.69
N GLY A 212 -13.74 4.85 -13.81
CA GLY A 212 -13.76 5.89 -12.76
C GLY A 212 -12.78 5.67 -11.61
N GLU A 213 -11.87 4.70 -11.69
CA GLU A 213 -10.79 4.50 -10.72
C GLU A 213 -9.70 5.56 -10.92
N HIS A 214 -10.01 6.77 -10.45
CA HIS A 214 -9.07 7.88 -10.39
C HIS A 214 -8.33 7.89 -9.06
N HIS A 215 -7.10 8.39 -9.10
CA HIS A 215 -6.31 8.69 -7.92
C HIS A 215 -6.30 10.19 -7.69
N PHE A 216 -6.22 10.58 -6.44
CA PHE A 216 -6.32 11.94 -5.97
C PHE A 216 -5.04 12.36 -5.25
N PRO A 217 -4.79 13.67 -5.08
CA PRO A 217 -3.66 14.16 -4.30
C PRO A 217 -3.46 13.48 -2.93
N HIS A 218 -4.55 13.14 -2.21
CA HIS A 218 -4.48 12.44 -0.92
C HIS A 218 -3.99 10.98 -1.00
N ASP A 219 -4.07 10.32 -2.15
CA ASP A 219 -3.55 8.96 -2.33
C ASP A 219 -2.02 8.96 -2.43
N TYR A 220 -1.47 9.97 -3.10
CA TYR A 220 -0.02 10.18 -3.17
C TYR A 220 0.55 10.75 -1.87
N ALA A 221 -0.14 11.73 -1.27
CA ALA A 221 0.30 12.45 -0.07
C ALA A 221 -0.60 12.15 1.13
N ARG A 222 -0.62 10.89 1.58
CA ARG A 222 -1.48 10.41 2.70
C ARG A 222 -1.23 11.11 4.04
N THR A 223 -0.04 11.69 4.23
CA THR A 223 0.30 12.50 5.40
C THR A 223 0.97 13.81 4.97
N PRO A 224 0.86 14.89 5.78
CA PRO A 224 1.55 16.15 5.50
C PRO A 224 3.08 16.02 5.43
N GLY A 225 3.66 14.97 6.01
CA GLY A 225 5.10 14.71 6.01
C GLY A 225 5.63 13.97 4.77
N SER A 226 4.74 13.50 3.89
CA SER A 226 5.14 12.83 2.64
C SER A 226 5.86 13.79 1.69
N LEU A 227 6.87 13.31 0.98
CA LEU A 227 7.53 14.04 -0.10
C LEU A 227 6.55 14.42 -1.22
N ALA A 228 5.53 13.60 -1.46
CA ALA A 228 4.50 13.89 -2.44
C ALA A 228 3.61 15.09 -2.07
N ARG A 229 3.62 15.53 -0.80
CA ARG A 229 2.86 16.70 -0.37
C ARG A 229 3.26 17.97 -1.14
N ALA A 230 4.53 18.08 -1.52
CA ALA A 230 5.07 19.21 -2.26
C ALA A 230 4.61 19.25 -3.73
N TRP A 231 4.03 18.17 -4.24
CA TRP A 231 3.57 18.11 -5.64
C TRP A 231 2.29 18.91 -5.85
N PHE A 232 1.53 19.16 -4.79
CA PHE A 232 0.20 19.74 -4.82
C PHE A 232 0.15 21.04 -4.02
N THR A 233 -0.60 22.01 -4.52
CA THR A 233 -0.93 23.24 -3.81
C THR A 233 -1.87 22.93 -2.64
N ASP A 234 -1.92 23.85 -1.67
CA ASP A 234 -2.84 23.73 -0.53
C ASP A 234 -4.30 23.63 -0.96
N GLU A 235 -4.69 24.32 -2.03
CA GLU A 235 -6.05 24.30 -2.56
C GLU A 235 -6.37 22.98 -3.29
N GLU A 236 -5.42 22.41 -4.05
CA GLU A 236 -5.58 21.06 -4.64
C GLU A 236 -5.70 20.00 -3.55
N MET A 237 -4.88 20.08 -2.50
CA MET A 237 -4.97 19.16 -1.35
C MET A 237 -6.28 19.32 -0.60
N LYS A 238 -6.72 20.56 -0.34
CA LYS A 238 -7.98 20.83 0.33
C LYS A 238 -9.16 20.23 -0.43
N ARG A 239 -9.27 20.50 -1.74
CA ARG A 239 -10.31 19.91 -2.61
C ARG A 239 -10.26 18.39 -2.62
N SER A 240 -9.07 17.82 -2.67
CA SER A 240 -8.86 16.37 -2.61
C SER A 240 -9.34 15.77 -1.27
N LEU A 241 -9.09 16.44 -0.15
CA LEU A 241 -9.54 16.00 1.18
C LEU A 241 -11.03 16.28 1.42
N ASP A 242 -11.61 17.34 0.83
CA ASP A 242 -13.06 17.58 0.81
C ASP A 242 -13.75 16.45 0.03
N HIS A 243 -13.19 16.05 -1.12
CA HIS A 243 -13.67 14.90 -1.87
C HIS A 243 -13.60 13.62 -1.04
N LEU A 244 -12.44 13.31 -0.44
CA LEU A 244 -12.31 12.13 0.41
C LEU A 244 -13.37 12.12 1.53
N ALA A 245 -13.54 13.22 2.26
CA ALA A 245 -14.55 13.31 3.32
C ALA A 245 -15.98 13.10 2.79
N GLY A 246 -16.31 13.67 1.63
CA GLY A 246 -17.63 13.54 1.00
C GLY A 246 -17.93 12.16 0.42
N ARG A 247 -16.96 11.25 0.37
CA ARG A 247 -17.13 9.87 -0.12
C ARG A 247 -17.58 8.87 0.97
N GLN A 248 -17.70 9.32 2.22
CA GLN A 248 -18.24 8.50 3.30
C GLN A 248 -19.70 8.13 3.00
N GLU A 249 -20.02 6.84 3.07
CA GLU A 249 -21.37 6.31 2.89
C GLU A 249 -22.17 6.35 4.21
N GLU A 250 -23.49 6.14 4.14
CA GLU A 250 -24.41 6.26 5.29
C GLU A 250 -24.04 5.36 6.48
N ASP A 251 -23.40 4.22 6.23
CA ASP A 251 -22.94 3.29 7.28
C ASP A 251 -21.56 3.65 7.87
N GLY A 252 -21.01 4.80 7.47
CA GLY A 252 -19.73 5.36 7.89
C GLY A 252 -18.50 4.79 7.18
N GLY A 253 -18.67 3.87 6.22
CA GLY A 253 -17.59 3.29 5.42
C GLY A 253 -17.23 4.11 4.19
N TRP A 254 -16.07 3.80 3.60
CA TRP A 254 -15.67 4.28 2.28
C TRP A 254 -15.75 3.16 1.25
N PRO A 255 -16.23 3.44 0.02
CA PRO A 255 -16.35 2.42 -1.02
C PRO A 255 -14.99 2.02 -1.58
N VAL A 256 -14.90 0.79 -2.07
CA VAL A 256 -13.81 0.33 -2.94
C VAL A 256 -14.01 0.93 -4.33
N THR A 257 -12.98 1.53 -4.90
CA THR A 257 -13.01 2.23 -6.21
C THR A 257 -12.43 1.40 -7.35
N TRP A 258 -11.78 0.28 -7.05
CA TRP A 258 -11.16 -0.61 -8.03
C TRP A 258 -12.02 -1.84 -8.37
N HIS A 259 -11.53 -2.65 -9.30
CA HIS A 259 -12.23 -3.84 -9.79
C HIS A 259 -12.58 -4.82 -8.66
N GLN A 260 -13.88 -5.09 -8.52
CA GLN A 260 -14.40 -6.12 -7.63
C GLN A 260 -14.56 -7.42 -8.41
N TRP A 261 -13.69 -8.41 -8.14
CA TRP A 261 -13.70 -9.68 -8.87
C TRP A 261 -14.41 -10.82 -8.11
N ALA A 262 -14.60 -10.69 -6.80
CA ALA A 262 -15.40 -11.62 -6.01
C ALA A 262 -16.14 -10.89 -4.86
N PRO A 263 -17.34 -11.35 -4.44
CA PRO A 263 -18.10 -10.69 -3.37
C PRO A 263 -17.32 -10.56 -2.05
N GLY A 264 -16.51 -11.56 -1.71
CA GLY A 264 -15.70 -11.54 -0.49
C GLY A 264 -14.61 -10.47 -0.50
N THR A 265 -14.03 -10.15 -1.67
CA THR A 265 -12.91 -9.20 -1.76
C THR A 265 -13.35 -7.79 -1.42
N ALA A 266 -14.51 -7.38 -1.94
CA ALA A 266 -15.11 -6.08 -1.66
C ALA A 266 -15.41 -5.91 -0.16
N LEU A 267 -15.97 -6.94 0.48
CA LEU A 267 -16.31 -6.89 1.92
C LEU A 267 -15.08 -6.80 2.82
N GLU A 268 -13.98 -7.46 2.45
CA GLU A 268 -12.73 -7.46 3.22
C GLU A 268 -11.88 -6.19 2.97
N ALA A 269 -11.87 -5.69 1.74
CA ALA A 269 -11.13 -4.48 1.37
C ALA A 269 -11.78 -3.19 1.90
N ARG A 270 -13.11 -3.11 1.92
CA ARG A 270 -13.84 -1.90 2.33
C ARG A 270 -13.47 -1.39 3.74
N PRO A 271 -13.34 -2.23 4.78
CA PRO A 271 -12.80 -1.83 6.07
C PRO A 271 -11.37 -1.29 6.03
N MET A 272 -10.50 -1.84 5.18
CA MET A 272 -9.13 -1.36 4.99
C MET A 272 -9.14 0.06 4.42
N VAL A 273 -9.90 0.29 3.34
CA VAL A 273 -10.11 1.62 2.73
C VAL A 273 -10.68 2.60 3.74
N THR A 274 -11.65 2.18 4.54
CA THR A 274 -12.27 3.01 5.58
C THR A 274 -11.25 3.46 6.62
N ILE A 275 -10.43 2.54 7.14
CA ILE A 275 -9.38 2.88 8.12
C ILE A 275 -8.37 3.85 7.50
N GLU A 276 -7.98 3.63 6.25
CA GLU A 276 -7.03 4.47 5.53
C GLU A 276 -7.57 5.89 5.30
N ALA A 277 -8.82 6.02 4.83
CA ALA A 277 -9.48 7.30 4.67
C ALA A 277 -9.52 8.11 5.97
N LEU A 278 -9.95 7.47 7.08
CA LEU A 278 -9.99 8.09 8.40
C LEU A 278 -8.59 8.50 8.90
N ARG A 279 -7.58 7.65 8.68
CA ARG A 279 -6.18 7.98 9.04
C ARG A 279 -5.67 9.18 8.25
N THR A 280 -5.92 9.23 6.95
CA THR A 280 -5.51 10.34 6.07
C THR A 280 -6.20 11.63 6.48
N LEU A 281 -7.53 11.62 6.64
CA LEU A 281 -8.30 12.78 7.12
C LEU A 281 -7.77 13.30 8.47
N ARG A 282 -7.56 12.41 9.44
CA ARG A 282 -6.98 12.77 10.73
C ARG A 282 -5.58 13.36 10.63
N ALA A 283 -4.72 12.81 9.76
CA ALA A 283 -3.36 13.30 9.56
C ALA A 283 -3.33 14.76 9.05
N TYR A 284 -4.36 15.17 8.32
CA TYR A 284 -4.56 16.55 7.86
C TYR A 284 -5.44 17.40 8.79
N GLY A 285 -5.73 16.93 10.01
CA GLY A 285 -6.52 17.67 11.00
C GLY A 285 -8.00 17.83 10.61
N ARG A 286 -8.52 16.96 9.74
CA ARG A 286 -9.91 16.95 9.32
C ARG A 286 -10.76 16.22 10.37
N PRO A 287 -12.00 16.64 10.62
CA PRO A 287 -12.91 15.92 11.50
C PRO A 287 -13.24 14.54 10.91
N ILE A 288 -13.34 13.52 11.75
CA ILE A 288 -13.56 12.12 11.35
C ILE A 288 -14.78 11.46 12.00
N GLY A 289 -15.65 12.25 12.63
CA GLY A 289 -16.80 11.76 13.41
C GLY A 289 -16.48 11.54 14.88
#